data_AF-A0A1G6I9Q6-F1
#
_entry.id   AF-A0A1G6I9Q6-F1
#
_cell.length_a   1.000
_cell.length_b   1.000
_cell.length_c   1.000
_cell.angle_alpha   90.00
_cell.angle_beta   90.00
_cell.angle_gamma   90.00
#
_symmetry.space_group_name_H-M   'P 1'
#
loop_
_entity.id
_entity.type
_entity.pdbx_description
1 polymer ?
#
loop_
_entity_poly.entity_id
_entity_poly.type
_entity_poly.pdbx_seq_one_letter_code
_entity_poly.pdbx_strand_id
1 'polypeptide(L)'
;MYKETLSTLLSFVGKDILKEKNINKLEESIFSKLNKKEEFIEIVDYLEGLEDFSIKNQLYEMLKIKAFDLLKIVYSEDLIKYGDMKYEISIDFEDFRSIIEFIDVDEIKGEKIFNILSPKISVRLSTLNEIVNGESSSNRIWYENEIKGVLNRLKPLTKKFLKMLIEKGKMDSDEIVKELDLKNYRSISALVSAISRNSPKDKEKLVFKDGNSIKINQKYIDLISKHVNN
;
A
#
# COMPACT_ATOMS: atom_id res chain seq x y z
N MET A 1 -13.70 -21.85 -18.19
CA MET A 1 -14.10 -21.26 -19.50
C MET A 1 -12.91 -20.85 -20.36
N TYR A 2 -12.01 -19.97 -19.89
CA TYR A 2 -10.86 -19.52 -20.69
C TYR A 2 -9.85 -20.65 -20.99
N LYS A 3 -9.52 -21.47 -19.99
CA LYS A 3 -8.74 -22.71 -20.17
C LYS A 3 -9.32 -23.62 -21.26
N GLU A 4 -10.63 -23.88 -21.22
CA GLU A 4 -11.32 -24.75 -22.18
C GLU A 4 -11.27 -24.17 -23.59
N THR A 5 -11.45 -22.85 -23.72
CA THR A 5 -11.34 -22.14 -24.98
C THR A 5 -9.92 -22.26 -25.54
N LEU A 6 -8.90 -22.04 -24.70
CA LEU A 6 -7.49 -22.19 -25.08
C LEU A 6 -7.17 -23.62 -25.52
N SER A 7 -7.60 -24.61 -24.74
CA SER A 7 -7.38 -26.04 -25.04
C SER A 7 -8.02 -26.44 -26.36
N THR A 8 -9.24 -25.98 -26.61
CA THR A 8 -9.95 -26.23 -27.87
C THR A 8 -9.20 -25.59 -29.05
N LEU A 9 -8.80 -24.32 -28.93
CA LEU A 9 -8.05 -23.65 -30.00
C LEU A 9 -6.72 -24.35 -30.30
N LEU A 10 -6.01 -24.78 -29.27
CA LEU A 10 -4.75 -25.52 -29.42
C LEU A 10 -4.97 -26.88 -30.10
N SER A 11 -6.04 -27.61 -29.78
CA SER A 11 -6.33 -28.89 -30.43
C SER A 11 -6.68 -28.74 -31.91
N PHE A 12 -7.28 -27.62 -32.31
CA PHE A 12 -7.65 -27.34 -33.70
C PHE A 12 -6.51 -26.77 -34.53
N VAL A 13 -5.73 -25.85 -33.97
CA VAL A 13 -4.73 -25.07 -34.71
C VAL A 13 -3.32 -25.65 -34.55
N GLY A 14 -3.03 -26.35 -33.45
CA GLY A 14 -1.71 -26.92 -33.18
C GLY A 14 -0.61 -25.86 -33.21
N LYS A 15 0.53 -26.16 -33.86
CA LYS A 15 1.69 -25.26 -33.96
C LYS A 15 1.42 -23.95 -34.69
N ASP A 16 0.39 -23.90 -35.55
CA ASP A 16 0.01 -22.68 -36.24
C ASP A 16 -0.49 -21.60 -35.26
N ILE A 17 -0.73 -21.94 -33.99
CA ILE A 17 -1.10 -20.98 -32.94
C ILE A 17 -0.04 -19.89 -32.75
N LEU A 18 1.23 -20.19 -33.08
CA LEU A 18 2.35 -19.26 -32.98
C LEU A 18 2.41 -18.23 -34.12
N LYS A 19 1.57 -18.35 -35.14
CA LYS A 19 1.46 -17.32 -36.19
C LYS A 19 0.85 -16.05 -35.58
N GLU A 20 1.41 -14.89 -35.91
CA GLU A 20 1.04 -13.58 -35.36
C GLU A 20 -0.48 -13.32 -35.33
N LYS A 21 -1.19 -13.64 -36.41
CA LYS A 21 -2.67 -13.52 -36.49
C LYS A 21 -3.38 -14.32 -35.39
N ASN A 22 -2.90 -15.51 -35.07
CA ASN A 22 -3.49 -16.37 -34.05
C ASN A 22 -3.10 -15.92 -32.64
N ILE A 23 -1.88 -15.43 -32.45
CA ILE A 23 -1.45 -14.79 -31.19
C ILE A 23 -2.33 -13.58 -30.87
N ASN A 24 -2.54 -12.68 -31.82
CA ASN A 24 -3.42 -11.51 -31.62
C ASN A 24 -4.86 -11.93 -31.28
N LYS A 25 -5.36 -12.98 -31.94
CA LYS A 25 -6.68 -13.51 -31.64
C LYS A 25 -6.77 -14.12 -30.23
N LEU A 26 -5.71 -14.81 -29.77
CA LEU A 26 -5.64 -15.33 -28.41
C LEU A 26 -5.62 -14.21 -27.38
N GLU A 27 -4.86 -13.15 -27.65
CA GLU A 27 -4.79 -11.96 -26.80
C GLU A 27 -6.19 -11.34 -26.64
N GLU A 28 -6.88 -11.06 -27.75
CA GLU A 28 -8.22 -10.47 -27.75
C GLU A 28 -9.30 -11.38 -27.16
N SER A 29 -9.19 -12.69 -27.37
CA SER A 29 -10.24 -13.64 -26.99
C SER A 29 -10.13 -14.14 -25.57
N ILE A 30 -8.89 -14.24 -25.05
CA ILE A 30 -8.56 -14.92 -23.80
C ILE A 30 -7.77 -13.99 -22.88
N PHE A 31 -6.50 -13.70 -23.20
CA PHE A 31 -5.56 -13.11 -22.24
C PHE A 31 -5.96 -11.71 -21.79
N SER A 32 -6.37 -10.83 -22.70
CA SER A 32 -6.82 -9.48 -22.36
C SER A 32 -8.02 -9.44 -21.40
N LYS A 33 -8.81 -10.53 -21.33
CA LYS A 33 -10.03 -10.64 -20.52
C LYS A 33 -9.84 -11.30 -19.16
N LEU A 34 -8.66 -11.88 -18.89
CA LEU A 34 -8.35 -12.44 -17.58
C LEU A 34 -8.34 -11.33 -16.53
N ASN A 35 -9.01 -11.56 -15.40
CA ASN A 35 -9.13 -10.57 -14.33
C ASN A 35 -9.12 -11.14 -12.92
N LYS A 36 -9.26 -12.46 -12.74
CA LYS A 36 -9.26 -13.10 -11.42
C LYS A 36 -8.13 -14.10 -11.30
N LYS A 37 -7.59 -14.25 -10.09
CA LYS A 37 -6.50 -15.20 -9.81
C LYS A 37 -6.82 -16.61 -10.29
N GLU A 38 -8.02 -17.12 -10.05
CA GLU A 38 -8.38 -18.50 -10.40
C GLU A 38 -8.27 -18.76 -11.90
N GLU A 39 -8.56 -17.75 -12.74
CA GLU A 39 -8.45 -17.86 -14.20
C GLU A 39 -6.99 -18.03 -14.64
N PHE A 40 -6.05 -17.35 -13.95
CA PHE A 40 -4.62 -17.56 -14.19
C PHE A 40 -4.20 -18.94 -13.73
N ILE A 41 -4.58 -19.38 -12.52
CA ILE A 41 -4.24 -20.71 -11.99
C ILE A 41 -4.66 -21.81 -12.97
N GLU A 42 -5.91 -21.77 -13.45
CA GLU A 42 -6.42 -22.78 -14.40
C GLU A 42 -5.60 -22.86 -15.69
N ILE A 43 -5.14 -21.73 -16.23
CA ILE A 43 -4.34 -21.69 -17.44
C ILE A 43 -2.91 -22.14 -17.15
N VAL A 44 -2.32 -21.72 -16.03
CA VAL A 44 -0.96 -22.13 -15.61
C VAL A 44 -0.89 -23.66 -15.47
N ASP A 45 -1.84 -24.26 -14.76
CA ASP A 45 -1.95 -25.72 -14.60
C ASP A 45 -2.02 -26.44 -15.96
N TYR A 46 -2.79 -25.86 -16.89
CA TYR A 46 -2.90 -26.41 -18.24
C TYR A 46 -1.59 -26.28 -19.03
N LEU A 47 -0.93 -25.12 -18.96
CA LEU A 47 0.34 -24.90 -19.65
C LEU A 47 1.43 -25.83 -19.14
N GLU A 48 1.56 -26.05 -17.84
CA GLU A 48 2.55 -26.98 -17.26
C GLU A 48 2.48 -28.38 -17.88
N GLY A 49 1.27 -28.86 -18.20
CA GLY A 49 1.03 -30.15 -18.86
C GLY A 49 1.36 -30.21 -20.36
N LEU A 50 1.68 -29.09 -21.03
CA LEU A 50 2.00 -29.09 -22.46
C LEU A 50 3.42 -29.60 -22.73
N GLU A 51 3.54 -30.49 -23.71
CA GLU A 51 4.84 -31.02 -24.17
C GLU A 51 5.58 -30.05 -25.11
N ASP A 52 4.85 -29.23 -25.87
CA ASP A 52 5.47 -28.29 -26.82
C ASP A 52 5.99 -27.04 -26.10
N PHE A 53 7.30 -27.01 -25.87
CA PHE A 53 7.98 -25.91 -25.19
C PHE A 53 7.82 -24.55 -25.89
N SER A 54 7.72 -24.52 -27.22
CA SER A 54 7.61 -23.24 -27.95
C SER A 54 6.23 -22.61 -27.71
N ILE A 55 5.18 -23.44 -27.79
CA ILE A 55 3.81 -23.02 -27.46
C ILE A 55 3.70 -22.65 -25.98
N LYS A 56 4.21 -23.50 -25.09
CA LYS A 56 4.22 -23.27 -23.65
C LYS A 56 4.84 -21.91 -23.31
N ASN A 57 6.04 -21.63 -23.79
CA ASN A 57 6.75 -20.39 -23.49
C ASN A 57 6.00 -19.16 -24.03
N GLN A 58 5.49 -19.21 -25.26
CA GLN A 58 4.75 -18.09 -25.84
C GLN A 58 3.49 -17.74 -25.04
N LEU A 59 2.69 -18.75 -24.67
CA LEU A 59 1.47 -18.54 -23.90
C LEU A 59 1.78 -18.08 -22.47
N TYR A 60 2.89 -18.56 -21.91
CA TYR A 60 3.36 -18.15 -20.60
C TYR A 60 3.80 -16.69 -20.58
N GLU A 61 4.47 -16.19 -21.62
CA GLU A 61 4.77 -14.76 -21.77
C GLU A 61 3.50 -13.90 -21.78
N MET A 62 2.46 -14.32 -22.52
CA MET A 62 1.18 -13.61 -22.57
C MET A 62 0.51 -13.54 -21.18
N LEU A 63 0.59 -14.62 -20.38
CA LEU A 63 0.12 -14.61 -18.99
C LEU A 63 0.89 -13.61 -18.13
N LYS A 64 2.22 -13.60 -18.21
CA LYS A 64 3.06 -12.69 -17.42
C LYS A 64 2.71 -11.23 -17.74
N ILE A 65 2.63 -10.88 -19.03
CA ILE A 65 2.24 -9.54 -19.49
C ILE A 65 0.90 -9.13 -18.86
N LYS A 66 -0.12 -10.00 -18.96
CA LYS A 66 -1.44 -9.69 -18.44
C LYS A 66 -1.48 -9.57 -16.92
N ALA A 67 -0.81 -10.47 -16.20
CA ALA A 67 -0.76 -10.42 -14.74
C ALA A 67 -0.12 -9.12 -14.24
N PHE A 68 1.02 -8.73 -14.81
CA PHE A 68 1.68 -7.47 -14.43
C PHE A 68 0.86 -6.22 -14.80
N ASP A 69 0.12 -6.23 -15.91
CA ASP A 69 -0.82 -5.15 -16.25
C ASP A 69 -1.93 -4.96 -15.20
N LEU A 70 -2.48 -6.06 -14.68
CA LEU A 70 -3.43 -6.00 -13.56
C LEU A 70 -2.78 -5.40 -12.31
N LEU A 71 -1.53 -5.75 -12.03
CA LEU A 71 -0.73 -5.20 -10.93
C LEU A 71 -0.19 -3.78 -11.18
N LYS A 72 -0.50 -3.17 -12.33
CA LYS A 72 -0.01 -1.83 -12.73
C LYS A 72 1.51 -1.73 -12.78
N ILE A 73 2.16 -2.81 -13.23
CA ILE A 73 3.60 -2.89 -13.48
C ILE A 73 3.78 -3.20 -14.96
N VAL A 74 4.73 -2.54 -15.62
CA VAL A 74 5.04 -2.85 -17.02
C VAL A 74 5.98 -4.05 -17.04
N TYR A 75 5.62 -5.11 -17.75
CA TYR A 75 6.46 -6.28 -18.00
C TYR A 75 6.70 -6.44 -19.50
N SER A 76 7.95 -6.64 -19.90
CA SER A 76 8.34 -6.90 -21.28
C SER A 76 9.71 -7.57 -21.29
N GLU A 77 9.85 -8.71 -21.99
CA GLU A 77 11.14 -9.39 -22.20
C GLU A 77 11.93 -9.58 -20.88
N ASP A 78 11.30 -10.18 -19.88
CA ASP A 78 11.90 -10.42 -18.55
C ASP A 78 12.37 -9.15 -17.81
N LEU A 79 11.89 -7.98 -18.22
CA LEU A 79 12.14 -6.71 -17.56
C LEU A 79 10.83 -6.17 -16.98
N ILE A 80 10.87 -5.82 -15.69
CA ILE A 80 9.79 -5.07 -15.04
C ILE A 80 10.15 -3.61 -14.85
N LYS A 81 9.16 -2.73 -15.02
CA LYS A 81 9.29 -1.29 -14.86
C LYS A 81 8.12 -0.70 -14.05
N TYR A 82 8.46 0.20 -13.14
CA TYR A 82 7.52 1.04 -12.39
C TYR A 82 8.08 2.46 -12.25
N GLY A 83 7.38 3.45 -12.80
CA GLY A 83 7.92 4.81 -12.90
C GLY A 83 9.25 4.83 -13.68
N ASP A 84 10.28 5.39 -13.07
CA ASP A 84 11.64 5.46 -13.64
C ASP A 84 12.52 4.25 -13.29
N MET A 85 12.04 3.38 -12.38
CA MET A 85 12.79 2.20 -11.95
C MET A 85 12.50 1.01 -12.87
N LYS A 86 13.54 0.24 -13.17
CA LYS A 86 13.45 -1.02 -13.90
C LYS A 86 14.55 -1.99 -13.52
N TYR A 87 14.28 -3.28 -13.64
CA TYR A 87 15.28 -4.33 -13.49
C TYR A 87 14.80 -5.63 -14.14
N GLU A 88 15.74 -6.50 -14.46
CA GLU A 88 15.48 -7.84 -15.00
C GLU A 88 15.00 -8.79 -13.90
N ILE A 89 14.10 -9.70 -14.26
CA ILE A 89 13.54 -10.72 -13.40
C ILE A 89 13.38 -12.03 -14.18
N SER A 90 13.83 -13.13 -13.60
CA SER A 90 13.53 -14.48 -14.09
C SER A 90 12.36 -15.01 -13.26
N ILE A 91 11.28 -15.42 -13.92
CA ILE A 91 10.05 -15.89 -13.26
C ILE A 91 9.72 -17.28 -13.78
N ASP A 92 9.94 -18.29 -12.95
CA ASP A 92 9.46 -19.65 -13.23
C ASP A 92 7.98 -19.82 -12.84
N PHE A 93 7.44 -21.01 -13.08
CA PHE A 93 6.03 -21.30 -12.80
C PHE A 93 5.65 -21.14 -11.31
N GLU A 94 6.55 -21.47 -10.39
CA GLU A 94 6.31 -21.37 -8.95
C GLU A 94 6.34 -19.91 -8.48
N ASP A 95 7.31 -19.15 -8.99
CA ASP A 95 7.40 -17.70 -8.78
C ASP A 95 6.14 -17.00 -9.32
N PHE A 96 5.69 -17.38 -10.52
CA PHE A 96 4.50 -16.78 -11.12
C PHE A 96 3.23 -17.10 -10.35
N ARG A 97 3.08 -18.33 -9.84
CA ARG A 97 1.98 -18.68 -8.93
C ARG A 97 1.97 -17.80 -7.68
N SER A 98 3.15 -17.47 -7.15
CA SER A 98 3.27 -16.53 -6.03
C SER A 98 2.89 -15.10 -6.42
N ILE A 99 3.17 -14.68 -7.65
CA ILE A 99 2.83 -13.33 -8.16
C ILE A 99 1.31 -13.18 -8.35
N ILE A 100 0.63 -14.18 -8.91
CA ILE A 100 -0.81 -14.09 -9.18
C ILE A 100 -1.66 -14.04 -7.90
N GLU A 101 -1.12 -14.48 -6.76
CA GLU A 101 -1.78 -14.30 -5.44
C GLU A 101 -2.03 -12.83 -5.11
N PHE A 102 -1.31 -11.89 -5.73
CA PHE A 102 -1.54 -10.46 -5.53
C PHE A 102 -2.65 -9.86 -6.42
N ILE A 103 -3.17 -10.59 -7.42
CA ILE A 103 -4.13 -10.04 -8.39
C ILE A 103 -5.46 -9.65 -7.72
N ASP A 104 -5.91 -10.41 -6.73
CA ASP A 104 -7.19 -10.15 -6.03
C ASP A 104 -7.01 -9.39 -4.70
N VAL A 105 -5.81 -8.89 -4.43
CA VAL A 105 -5.48 -8.17 -3.19
C VAL A 105 -5.55 -6.66 -3.44
N ASP A 106 -6.73 -6.09 -3.32
CA ASP A 106 -7.00 -4.64 -3.54
C ASP A 106 -6.14 -3.71 -2.66
N GLU A 107 -5.66 -4.21 -1.52
CA GLU A 107 -4.97 -3.42 -0.49
C GLU A 107 -3.50 -3.15 -0.82
N ILE A 108 -2.88 -3.95 -1.70
CA ILE A 108 -1.45 -3.86 -2.02
C ILE A 108 -1.25 -3.09 -3.33
N LYS A 109 -0.63 -1.92 -3.22
CA LYS A 109 -0.28 -1.10 -4.40
C LYS A 109 0.79 -1.79 -5.25
N GLY A 110 0.68 -1.68 -6.57
CA GLY A 110 1.66 -2.18 -7.54
C GLY A 110 3.11 -1.77 -7.26
N GLU A 111 3.34 -0.56 -6.73
CA GLU A 111 4.68 -0.11 -6.31
C GLU A 111 5.29 -1.03 -5.23
N LYS A 112 4.50 -1.50 -4.26
CA LYS A 112 4.99 -2.37 -3.20
C LYS A 112 5.36 -3.74 -3.74
N ILE A 113 4.54 -4.30 -4.64
CA ILE A 113 4.83 -5.56 -5.31
C ILE A 113 6.11 -5.40 -6.15
N PHE A 114 6.20 -4.33 -6.93
CA PHE A 114 7.40 -3.99 -7.68
C PHE A 114 8.63 -3.87 -6.76
N ASN A 115 8.53 -3.31 -5.57
CA ASN A 115 9.71 -3.23 -4.69
C ASN A 115 10.04 -4.58 -4.02
N ILE A 116 9.04 -5.43 -3.73
CA ILE A 116 9.24 -6.79 -3.20
C ILE A 116 9.99 -7.67 -4.21
N LEU A 117 9.72 -7.50 -5.50
CA LEU A 117 10.39 -8.25 -6.57
C LEU A 117 11.83 -7.75 -6.86
N SER A 118 12.28 -6.70 -6.17
CA SER A 118 13.59 -6.10 -6.45
C SER A 118 14.76 -7.04 -6.16
N PRO A 119 15.79 -7.12 -7.02
CA PRO A 119 17.00 -7.87 -6.71
C PRO A 119 17.74 -7.31 -5.49
N LYS A 120 17.55 -6.02 -5.17
CA LYS A 120 18.19 -5.37 -4.03
C LYS A 120 17.49 -5.74 -2.72
N ILE A 121 18.19 -6.48 -1.87
CA ILE A 121 17.70 -6.87 -0.53
C ILE A 121 17.27 -5.65 0.29
N SER A 122 18.00 -4.54 0.22
CA SER A 122 17.67 -3.31 0.95
C SER A 122 16.30 -2.73 0.58
N VAL A 123 15.93 -2.78 -0.70
CA VAL A 123 14.63 -2.32 -1.21
C VAL A 123 13.51 -3.26 -0.75
N ARG A 124 13.76 -4.57 -0.79
CA ARG A 124 12.81 -5.57 -0.29
C ARG A 124 12.55 -5.40 1.21
N LEU A 125 13.61 -5.30 2.00
CA LEU A 125 13.51 -5.12 3.45
C LEU A 125 12.84 -3.80 3.83
N SER A 126 13.13 -2.69 3.15
CA SER A 126 12.46 -1.41 3.43
C SER A 126 10.96 -1.52 3.15
N THR A 127 10.60 -2.15 2.03
CA THR A 127 9.21 -2.33 1.61
C THR A 127 8.45 -3.24 2.56
N LEU A 128 9.04 -4.37 2.96
CA LEU A 128 8.46 -5.26 3.97
C LEU A 128 8.30 -4.53 5.31
N ASN A 129 9.27 -3.72 5.71
CA ASN A 129 9.18 -2.93 6.93
C ASN A 129 8.05 -1.88 6.86
N GLU A 130 7.80 -1.31 5.68
CA GLU A 130 6.66 -0.41 5.43
C GLU A 130 5.32 -1.16 5.38
N ILE A 131 5.28 -2.43 4.97
CA ILE A 131 4.06 -3.24 4.99
C ILE A 131 3.74 -3.67 6.43
N VAL A 132 4.73 -4.23 7.14
CA VAL A 132 4.57 -4.75 8.51
C VAL A 132 4.20 -3.67 9.51
N ASN A 133 4.78 -2.46 9.37
CA ASN A 133 4.48 -1.35 10.28
C ASN A 133 3.29 -0.49 9.82
N GLY A 134 2.61 -0.87 8.73
CA GLY A 134 1.80 0.02 7.91
C GLY A 134 2.65 1.16 7.33
N GLU A 135 2.10 2.01 6.46
CA GLU A 135 2.80 3.15 5.79
C GLU A 135 3.41 4.23 6.74
N SER A 136 3.91 3.89 7.94
CA SER A 136 4.00 4.79 9.10
C SER A 136 5.31 4.76 9.90
N SER A 137 6.42 4.15 9.47
CA SER A 137 7.57 3.98 10.38
C SER A 137 8.75 4.93 10.22
N SER A 138 9.01 5.56 9.07
CA SER A 138 10.13 6.53 8.98
C SER A 138 9.69 8.00 8.98
N ASN A 139 8.52 8.34 8.41
CA ASN A 139 8.08 9.74 8.27
C ASN A 139 6.94 10.16 9.21
N ARG A 140 6.30 9.24 9.96
CA ARG A 140 5.12 9.57 10.80
C ARG A 140 5.37 9.71 12.30
N ILE A 141 6.53 9.28 12.80
CA ILE A 141 6.88 9.30 14.24
C ILE A 141 7.46 10.66 14.62
N TRP A 142 7.11 11.14 15.82
CA TRP A 142 7.63 12.39 16.36
C TRP A 142 9.02 12.22 17.00
N TYR A 143 9.96 13.09 16.63
CA TYR A 143 11.22 13.26 17.34
C TYR A 143 11.14 14.36 18.40
N GLU A 144 12.02 14.28 19.41
CA GLU A 144 12.03 15.17 20.58
C GLU A 144 12.16 16.66 20.19
N ASN A 145 13.06 16.97 19.25
CA ASN A 145 13.28 18.31 18.73
C ASN A 145 12.05 18.87 17.98
N GLU A 146 11.33 18.02 17.25
CA GLU A 146 10.10 18.41 16.55
C GLU A 146 8.97 18.71 17.54
N ILE A 147 8.78 17.86 18.55
CA ILE A 147 7.81 18.10 19.63
C ILE A 147 8.13 19.41 20.34
N LYS A 148 9.39 19.61 20.73
CA LYS A 148 9.84 20.86 21.36
C LYS A 148 9.54 22.07 20.48
N GLY A 149 9.81 21.96 19.17
CA GLY A 149 9.50 23.01 18.19
C GLY A 149 8.02 23.34 18.10
N VAL A 150 7.14 22.33 18.09
CA VAL A 150 5.69 22.52 18.08
C VAL A 150 5.21 23.16 19.37
N LEU A 151 5.62 22.62 20.52
CA LEU A 151 5.24 23.12 21.83
C LEU A 151 5.62 24.59 22.00
N ASN A 152 6.80 25.00 21.53
CA ASN A 152 7.23 26.40 21.60
C ASN A 152 6.35 27.36 20.79
N ARG A 153 5.71 26.88 19.72
CA ARG A 153 4.80 27.68 18.88
C ARG A 153 3.35 27.73 19.40
N LEU A 154 3.00 26.89 20.38
CA LEU A 154 1.64 26.88 20.94
C LEU A 154 1.40 28.07 21.87
N LYS A 155 0.23 28.69 21.72
CA LYS A 155 -0.24 29.75 22.63
C LYS A 155 -0.47 29.19 24.05
N PRO A 156 -0.41 30.03 25.11
CA PRO A 156 -0.57 29.59 26.50
C PRO A 156 -1.84 28.75 26.76
N LEU A 157 -2.98 29.16 26.19
CA LEU A 157 -4.24 28.42 26.33
C LEU A 157 -4.17 27.03 25.67
N THR A 158 -3.52 26.92 24.51
CA THR A 158 -3.33 25.64 23.81
C THR A 158 -2.35 24.73 24.55
N LYS A 159 -1.32 25.29 25.21
CA LYS A 159 -0.44 24.54 26.10
C LYS A 159 -1.20 24.01 27.32
N LYS A 160 -2.03 24.83 27.96
CA LYS A 160 -2.87 24.41 29.10
C LYS A 160 -3.82 23.27 28.71
N PHE A 161 -4.49 23.41 27.57
CA PHE A 161 -5.32 22.34 26.99
C PHE A 161 -4.54 21.03 26.78
N LEU A 162 -3.33 21.11 26.21
CA LEU A 162 -2.51 19.93 25.97
C LEU A 162 -2.04 19.28 27.29
N LYS A 163 -1.70 20.06 28.31
CA LYS A 163 -1.34 19.55 29.65
C LYS A 163 -2.48 18.75 30.28
N MET A 164 -3.69 19.27 30.24
CA MET A 164 -4.87 18.56 30.78
C MET A 164 -5.09 17.21 30.06
N LEU A 165 -4.90 17.18 28.73
CA LEU A 165 -5.00 15.94 27.96
C LEU A 165 -3.89 14.94 28.27
N ILE A 166 -2.68 15.41 28.58
CA ILE A 166 -1.56 14.56 29.01
C ILE A 166 -1.89 13.87 30.34
N GLU A 167 -2.45 14.61 31.29
CA GLU A 167 -2.80 14.10 32.62
C GLU A 167 -3.94 13.08 32.58
N LYS A 168 -4.98 13.35 31.80
CA LYS A 168 -6.20 12.52 31.77
C LYS A 168 -6.22 11.50 30.62
N GLY A 169 -5.38 11.66 29.60
CA GLY A 169 -5.33 10.83 28.38
C GLY A 169 -6.53 11.01 27.43
N LYS A 170 -7.72 11.20 27.97
CA LYS A 170 -8.99 11.45 27.29
C LYS A 170 -9.83 12.38 28.16
N MET A 171 -10.49 13.36 27.55
CA MET A 171 -11.41 14.25 28.27
C MET A 171 -12.66 14.53 27.45
N ASP A 172 -13.79 14.67 28.13
CA ASP A 172 -15.04 15.05 27.47
C ASP A 172 -15.03 16.54 27.10
N SER A 173 -15.65 16.86 25.98
CA SER A 173 -15.66 18.25 25.48
C SER A 173 -16.33 19.21 26.46
N ASP A 174 -17.36 18.76 27.18
CA ASP A 174 -18.07 19.56 28.19
C ASP A 174 -17.16 19.91 29.37
N GLU A 175 -16.34 18.95 29.80
CA GLU A 175 -15.35 19.11 30.85
C GLU A 175 -14.26 20.08 30.42
N ILE A 176 -13.76 19.95 29.19
CA ILE A 176 -12.77 20.86 28.61
C ILE A 176 -13.31 22.29 28.55
N VAL A 177 -14.55 22.49 28.11
CA VAL A 177 -15.18 23.82 28.06
C VAL A 177 -15.19 24.46 29.45
N LYS A 178 -15.56 23.70 30.49
CA LYS A 178 -15.63 24.20 31.86
C LYS A 178 -14.26 24.50 32.46
N GLU A 179 -13.31 23.56 32.37
CA GLU A 179 -11.99 23.69 33.00
C GLU A 179 -11.10 24.78 32.34
N LEU A 180 -11.32 25.05 31.05
CA LEU A 180 -10.61 26.10 30.31
C LEU A 180 -11.40 27.40 30.15
N ASP A 181 -12.60 27.50 30.73
CA ASP A 181 -13.50 28.64 30.62
C ASP A 181 -13.71 29.08 29.15
N LEU A 182 -14.06 28.12 28.29
CA LEU A 182 -14.24 28.35 26.86
C LEU A 182 -15.66 28.79 26.54
N LYS A 183 -15.83 29.63 25.51
CA LYS A 183 -17.14 30.12 25.09
C LYS A 183 -18.08 29.04 24.55
N ASN A 184 -17.54 28.00 23.88
CA ASN A 184 -18.30 26.91 23.28
C ASN A 184 -17.37 25.81 22.70
N TYR A 185 -17.96 24.71 22.23
CA TYR A 185 -17.27 23.60 21.58
C TYR A 185 -16.43 23.97 20.34
N ARG A 186 -16.77 25.04 19.61
CA ARG A 186 -15.95 25.50 18.46
C ARG A 186 -14.57 25.96 18.93
N SER A 187 -14.48 26.45 20.17
CA SER A 187 -13.21 26.83 20.80
C SER A 187 -12.30 25.60 20.98
N ILE A 188 -12.86 24.43 21.30
CA ILE A 188 -12.11 23.16 21.38
C ILE A 188 -11.57 22.77 20.01
N SER A 189 -12.42 22.83 18.97
CA SER A 189 -11.98 22.56 17.59
C SER A 189 -10.86 23.50 17.15
N ALA A 190 -10.89 24.77 17.57
CA ALA A 190 -9.82 25.73 17.29
C ALA A 190 -8.52 25.38 18.02
N LEU A 191 -8.58 24.86 19.26
CA LEU A 191 -7.41 24.39 20.01
C LEU A 191 -6.78 23.14 19.37
N VAL A 192 -7.58 22.14 19.01
CA VAL A 192 -7.12 20.95 18.26
C VAL A 192 -6.49 21.37 16.93
N SER A 193 -7.16 22.25 16.19
CA SER A 193 -6.66 22.77 14.92
C SER A 193 -5.36 23.56 15.10
N ALA A 194 -5.20 24.30 16.19
CA ALA A 194 -3.97 25.03 16.48
C ALA A 194 -2.79 24.08 16.71
N ILE A 195 -3.00 22.94 17.36
CA ILE A 195 -1.98 21.89 17.49
C ILE A 195 -1.65 21.33 16.09
N SER A 196 -2.66 20.89 15.34
CA SER A 196 -2.46 20.30 14.00
C SER A 196 -1.80 21.24 13.00
N ARG A 197 -2.11 22.55 13.03
CA ARG A 197 -1.48 23.54 12.14
C ARG A 197 0.00 23.77 12.45
N ASN A 198 0.41 23.56 13.69
CA ASN A 198 1.81 23.68 14.09
C ASN A 198 2.60 22.38 13.91
N SER A 199 1.91 21.26 13.70
CA SER A 199 2.47 19.95 13.41
C SER A 199 2.85 19.80 11.92
N PRO A 200 3.94 19.08 11.60
CA PRO A 200 4.20 18.67 10.22
C PRO A 200 3.05 17.80 9.68
N LYS A 201 2.75 17.93 8.38
CA LYS A 201 1.58 17.29 7.74
C LYS A 201 1.72 15.77 7.60
N ASP A 202 2.94 15.28 7.62
CA ASP A 202 3.36 13.89 7.46
C ASP A 202 3.41 13.12 8.79
N LYS A 203 3.19 13.78 9.94
CA LYS A 203 3.28 13.16 11.27
C LYS A 203 1.94 12.65 11.79
N GLU A 204 2.01 11.66 12.69
CA GLU A 204 0.85 11.20 13.46
C GLU A 204 0.22 12.36 14.23
N LYS A 205 -1.12 12.39 14.31
CA LYS A 205 -1.82 13.41 15.11
C LYS A 205 -1.52 13.21 16.59
N LEU A 206 -1.01 14.26 17.24
CA LEU A 206 -0.82 14.26 18.69
C LEU A 206 -2.16 14.23 19.43
N VAL A 207 -3.16 14.95 18.92
CA VAL A 207 -4.49 15.07 19.52
C VAL A 207 -5.56 14.85 18.46
N PHE A 208 -6.62 14.13 18.81
CA PHE A 208 -7.73 13.84 17.91
C PHE A 208 -9.07 13.78 18.65
N LYS A 209 -10.15 14.04 17.92
CA LYS A 209 -11.52 13.97 18.43
C LYS A 209 -12.03 12.54 18.31
N ASP A 210 -12.67 12.06 19.36
CA ASP A 210 -13.32 10.75 19.45
C ASP A 210 -14.72 10.93 20.04
N GLY A 211 -15.74 10.95 19.18
CA GLY A 211 -17.12 11.28 19.58
C GLY A 211 -17.22 12.68 20.23
N ASN A 212 -17.77 12.76 21.44
CA ASN A 212 -17.85 14.00 22.23
C ASN A 212 -16.58 14.26 23.08
N SER A 213 -15.52 13.47 22.90
CA SER A 213 -14.30 13.57 23.70
C SER A 213 -13.09 13.93 22.84
N ILE A 214 -12.04 14.43 23.48
CA ILE A 214 -10.73 14.63 22.88
C ILE A 214 -9.73 13.68 23.52
N LYS A 215 -8.90 13.02 22.69
CA LYS A 215 -7.85 12.09 23.10
C LYS A 215 -6.48 12.61 22.68
N ILE A 216 -5.47 12.30 23.49
CA ILE A 216 -4.07 12.42 23.10
C ILE A 216 -3.53 11.05 22.67
N ASN A 217 -2.62 11.03 21.71
CA ASN A 217 -1.92 9.82 21.32
C ASN A 217 -0.96 9.41 22.44
N GLN A 218 -1.30 8.30 23.12
CA GLN A 218 -0.62 7.76 24.29
C GLN A 218 0.89 7.55 24.06
N LYS A 219 1.28 7.18 22.84
CA LYS A 219 2.69 6.96 22.45
C LYS A 219 3.59 8.17 22.73
N TYR A 220 3.05 9.38 22.74
CA TYR A 220 3.83 10.61 22.88
C TYR A 220 3.64 11.33 24.21
N ILE A 221 2.86 10.80 25.15
CA ILE A 221 2.59 11.46 26.45
C ILE A 221 3.89 11.76 27.18
N ASP A 222 4.77 10.76 27.35
CA ASP A 222 6.02 10.94 28.09
C ASP A 222 6.94 11.96 27.41
N LEU A 223 7.01 11.92 26.08
CA LEU A 223 7.84 12.82 25.29
C LEU A 223 7.34 14.27 25.38
N ILE A 224 6.03 14.48 25.31
CA ILE A 224 5.43 15.81 25.43
C ILE A 224 5.55 16.33 26.87
N SER A 225 5.35 15.48 27.87
CA SER A 225 5.40 15.84 29.30
C SER A 225 6.74 16.44 29.72
N LYS A 226 7.85 15.90 29.19
CA LYS A 226 9.22 16.40 29.41
C LYS A 226 9.42 17.87 28.99
N HIS A 227 8.62 18.35 28.05
CA HIS A 227 8.83 19.67 27.42
C HIS A 227 7.69 20.65 27.62
N VAL A 228 6.49 20.19 27.99
CA VAL A 228 5.35 21.09 28.21
C VAL A 228 5.42 21.77 29.59
N ASN A 229 6.16 21.18 30.54
CA ASN A 229 6.32 21.66 31.92
C ASN A 229 7.59 22.50 32.17
N ASN A 230 8.43 22.67 31.15
CA ASN A 230 9.54 23.63 31.11
C ASN A 230 9.14 24.85 30.27
#